data_AF-A0A090AI69-F1
#
_entry.id   AF-A0A090AI69-F1
#
_cell.length_a   1.000
_cell.length_b   1.000
_cell.length_c   1.000
_cell.angle_alpha   90.00
_cell.angle_beta   90.00
_cell.angle_gamma   90.00
#
_symmetry.space_group_name_H-M   'P 1'
#
loop_
_entity.id
_entity.type
_entity.pdbx_description
1 polymer ?
#
loop_
_entity_poly.entity_id
_entity_poly.type
_entity_poly.pdbx_seq_one_letter_code
_entity_poly.pdbx_strand_id
1 'polypeptide(L)'
;MSSLNLIKNKKKITLLPSFDINQIQQNQVSTENFRNSRSRGLLTITGRWRFYNRNDNLTSTYLLVQIVKNSDNTVLASCYTDMNGYYSCGPFNNPSVAVRSQFITYANESTTGNTLVTVNPDVGTTGTIANAYMSAGSASTFADGTHDIGSEVISNGNTNERAYWIMQDLINVWLYIWNETGSSQSPQESAGSATVEWKSGGTTGNYYSIGGNIHLTGTAPLSNTVVGHEYGHNIMHTVYSVYPTSYCPSPHYMTLSSHVNCAWTEGWANFLPLAVNNDPVYRWDTGTSQNLETPTWGTPGWDNGDDVEGRVAGALWDIIDNANDGDDTYTDGDITNIWDTFYHQDDNNFAEYTAAWISRGHPIDGPDGCLLQNTISY
;
A
#
# COMPACT_ATOMS: atom_id res chain seq x y z
N MET A 1 -53.30 -9.26 -14.86
CA MET A 1 -52.73 -8.05 -14.23
C MET A 1 -51.71 -8.56 -13.21
N SER A 2 -50.48 -8.97 -13.60
CA SER A 2 -49.29 -8.13 -13.88
C SER A 2 -49.12 -7.04 -12.81
N SER A 3 -48.05 -6.95 -12.00
CA SER A 3 -46.70 -7.52 -12.05
C SER A 3 -46.03 -7.41 -10.66
N LEU A 4 -45.21 -8.40 -10.32
CA LEU A 4 -44.27 -8.42 -9.20
C LEU A 4 -42.88 -8.47 -9.84
N ASN A 5 -42.08 -7.42 -9.70
CA ASN A 5 -40.68 -7.41 -10.10
C ASN A 5 -39.86 -6.83 -8.94
N LEU A 6 -39.23 -7.74 -8.18
CA LEU A 6 -38.13 -7.44 -7.28
C LEU A 6 -36.92 -7.01 -8.13
N ILE A 7 -36.50 -5.75 -7.99
CA ILE A 7 -35.26 -5.26 -8.57
C ILE A 7 -34.12 -5.79 -7.71
N LYS A 8 -33.42 -6.82 -8.22
CA LYS A 8 -32.08 -7.21 -7.75
C LYS A 8 -31.09 -6.18 -8.28
N ASN A 9 -30.77 -5.16 -7.49
CA ASN A 9 -29.61 -4.32 -7.74
C ASN A 9 -28.33 -5.06 -7.31
N LYS A 10 -27.85 -5.96 -8.18
CA LYS A 10 -26.42 -6.28 -8.19
C LYS A 10 -25.72 -5.04 -8.78
N LYS A 11 -25.22 -4.14 -7.92
CA LYS A 11 -24.29 -3.11 -8.37
C LYS A 11 -23.05 -3.84 -8.89
N LYS A 12 -22.92 -3.78 -10.19
CA LYS A 12 -21.75 -4.14 -10.98
C LYS A 12 -20.57 -3.39 -10.34
N ILE A 13 -19.53 -4.10 -9.93
CA ILE A 13 -18.21 -3.48 -9.70
C ILE A 13 -17.87 -2.82 -11.03
N THR A 14 -18.08 -1.50 -11.09
CA THR A 14 -17.59 -0.70 -12.19
C THR A 14 -16.08 -0.75 -12.02
N LEU A 15 -15.40 -1.46 -12.94
CA LEU A 15 -13.97 -1.27 -13.12
C LEU A 15 -13.75 0.24 -13.15
N LEU A 16 -13.06 0.74 -12.13
CA LEU A 16 -12.65 2.13 -12.04
C LEU A 16 -12.08 2.53 -13.41
N PRO A 17 -12.43 3.71 -13.95
CA PRO A 17 -11.99 4.12 -15.27
C PRO A 17 -10.48 3.95 -15.33
N SER A 18 -10.01 3.18 -16.32
CA SER A 18 -8.60 2.99 -16.61
C SER A 18 -7.95 4.35 -16.70
N PHE A 19 -7.20 4.73 -15.68
CA PHE A 19 -6.44 5.96 -15.68
C PHE A 19 -5.33 5.78 -16.72
N ASP A 20 -5.37 6.60 -17.76
CA ASP A 20 -4.37 6.58 -18.83
C ASP A 20 -3.12 7.34 -18.34
N ILE A 21 -2.20 6.61 -17.71
CA ILE A 21 -0.92 7.12 -17.19
C ILE A 21 0.01 7.63 -18.31
N ASN A 22 -0.37 7.47 -19.59
CA ASN A 22 0.42 7.94 -20.74
C ASN A 22 0.60 9.47 -20.84
N GLN A 23 0.08 10.27 -19.90
CA GLN A 23 0.34 11.72 -19.87
C GLN A 23 1.42 12.19 -18.88
N ILE A 24 2.05 11.29 -18.09
CA ILE A 24 3.09 11.71 -17.13
C ILE A 24 4.38 10.92 -17.37
N GLN A 25 5.11 11.28 -18.45
CA GLN A 25 6.58 11.15 -18.52
C GLN A 25 7.11 11.68 -19.86
N GLN A 26 7.13 13.00 -20.02
CA GLN A 26 8.10 13.65 -20.88
C GLN A 26 8.51 14.96 -20.21
N ASN A 27 9.69 14.96 -19.57
CA ASN A 27 10.68 16.05 -19.57
C ASN A 27 11.64 15.91 -18.40
N GLN A 28 12.88 15.49 -18.69
CA GLN A 28 14.11 16.28 -18.55
C GLN A 28 15.32 15.33 -18.51
N VAL A 29 15.98 15.19 -19.67
CA VAL A 29 17.38 14.75 -19.71
C VAL A 29 18.17 15.86 -20.38
N SER A 30 19.13 16.39 -19.63
CA SER A 30 20.02 17.49 -19.98
C SER A 30 20.83 17.22 -21.26
N THR A 31 20.76 18.16 -22.20
CA THR A 31 21.54 18.18 -23.44
C THR A 31 22.88 18.90 -23.23
N GLU A 32 23.91 18.20 -22.78
CA GLU A 32 25.30 18.66 -22.96
C GLU A 32 26.21 17.52 -23.46
N ASN A 33 26.64 17.67 -24.73
CA ASN A 33 27.87 17.18 -25.37
C ASN A 33 27.63 16.70 -26.82
N PHE A 34 27.36 17.63 -27.72
CA PHE A 34 27.44 17.38 -29.17
C PHE A 34 28.82 17.78 -29.70
N ARG A 35 29.72 16.80 -29.83
CA ARG A 35 30.75 16.76 -30.89
C ARG A 35 31.31 15.33 -31.02
N ASN A 36 31.09 14.75 -32.21
CA ASN A 36 31.61 13.47 -32.71
C ASN A 36 31.11 12.15 -32.08
N SER A 37 29.87 11.77 -32.41
CA SER A 37 29.53 10.36 -32.57
C SER A 37 28.79 10.17 -33.90
N ARG A 38 29.19 9.16 -34.68
CA ARG A 38 28.28 8.57 -35.69
C ARG A 38 26.94 8.38 -34.99
N SER A 39 25.82 8.76 -35.60
CA SER A 39 24.49 8.60 -35.00
C SER A 39 24.37 7.14 -34.53
N ARG A 40 24.58 6.89 -33.24
CA ARG A 40 24.31 5.58 -32.67
C ARG A 40 22.81 5.41 -32.85
N GLY A 41 22.42 4.27 -33.39
CA GLY A 41 21.00 4.01 -33.52
C GLY A 41 20.34 3.97 -32.15
N LEU A 42 19.03 4.21 -32.15
CA LEU A 42 18.23 4.30 -30.94
C LEU A 42 17.52 2.98 -30.70
N LEU A 43 17.39 2.60 -29.43
CA LEU A 43 16.69 1.41 -28.98
C LEU A 43 15.61 1.82 -27.96
N THR A 44 14.42 1.24 -28.10
CA THR A 44 13.34 1.27 -27.10
C THR A 44 12.95 -0.17 -26.80
N ILE A 45 12.91 -0.53 -25.52
CA ILE A 45 12.47 -1.85 -25.06
C ILE A 45 11.10 -1.71 -24.41
N THR A 46 10.15 -2.51 -24.88
CA THR A 46 8.81 -2.62 -24.29
C THR A 46 8.55 -4.04 -23.83
N GLY A 47 7.60 -4.21 -22.92
CA GLY A 47 7.16 -5.54 -22.51
C GLY A 47 6.11 -5.50 -21.43
N ARG A 48 5.86 -6.64 -20.81
CA ARG A 48 5.04 -6.76 -19.60
C ARG A 48 5.80 -7.51 -18.52
N TRP A 49 5.58 -7.14 -17.26
CA TRP A 49 6.09 -7.86 -16.11
C TRP A 49 4.97 -8.36 -15.21
N ARG A 50 5.10 -9.58 -14.71
CA ARG A 50 4.07 -10.25 -13.90
C ARG A 50 4.69 -11.14 -12.81
N PHE A 51 3.90 -11.40 -11.78
CA PHE A 51 4.22 -12.32 -10.70
C PHE A 51 2.95 -13.05 -10.23
N TYR A 52 3.11 -14.19 -9.56
CA TYR A 52 2.01 -14.88 -8.91
C TYR A 52 1.71 -14.21 -7.57
N ASN A 53 0.44 -13.87 -7.30
CA ASN A 53 0.03 -13.35 -6.00
C ASN A 53 -0.22 -14.49 -4.99
N ARG A 54 -0.61 -14.13 -3.77
CA ARG A 54 -0.93 -15.07 -2.66
C ARG A 54 -1.97 -16.14 -3.00
N ASN A 55 -2.78 -15.92 -4.05
CA ASN A 55 -3.85 -16.81 -4.50
C ASN A 55 -3.45 -17.57 -5.78
N ASP A 56 -2.15 -17.65 -6.10
CA ASP A 56 -1.63 -18.25 -7.33
C ASP A 56 -2.16 -17.64 -8.63
N ASN A 57 -2.68 -16.40 -8.57
CA ASN A 57 -3.13 -15.68 -9.75
C ASN A 57 -2.00 -14.81 -10.29
N LEU A 58 -1.82 -14.84 -11.61
CA LEU A 58 -0.86 -13.98 -12.28
C LEU A 58 -1.35 -12.53 -12.26
N THR A 59 -0.55 -11.64 -11.68
CA THR A 59 -0.85 -10.21 -11.54
C THR A 59 0.39 -9.35 -11.85
N SER A 60 0.25 -8.03 -11.72
CA SER A 60 1.28 -7.03 -11.92
C SER A 60 1.12 -5.92 -10.87
N THR A 61 2.13 -5.05 -10.78
CA THR A 61 2.07 -3.82 -9.99
C THR A 61 2.98 -2.77 -10.61
N TYR A 62 2.90 -1.54 -10.11
CA TYR A 62 3.79 -0.43 -10.49
C TYR A 62 5.19 -0.64 -9.89
N LEU A 63 6.24 -0.61 -10.72
CA LEU A 63 7.62 -0.78 -10.26
C LEU A 63 8.63 -0.18 -11.23
N LEU A 64 9.82 0.12 -10.72
CA LEU A 64 10.94 0.61 -11.52
C LEU A 64 11.47 -0.51 -12.42
N VAL A 65 11.61 -0.18 -13.70
CA VAL A 65 12.26 -1.00 -14.71
C VAL A 65 13.55 -0.32 -15.15
N GLN A 66 14.66 -1.03 -15.10
CA GLN A 66 15.94 -0.59 -15.66
C GLN A 66 16.34 -1.47 -16.83
N ILE A 67 16.66 -0.85 -17.97
CA ILE A 67 17.33 -1.56 -19.07
C ILE A 67 18.82 -1.49 -18.82
N VAL A 68 19.46 -2.64 -18.67
CA VAL A 68 20.88 -2.72 -18.35
C VAL A 68 21.65 -3.51 -19.39
N LYS A 69 22.93 -3.19 -19.55
CA LYS A 69 23.86 -4.09 -20.26
C LYS A 69 24.00 -5.39 -19.51
N ASN A 70 23.90 -6.51 -20.23
CA ASN A 70 24.05 -7.83 -19.64
C ASN A 70 25.46 -8.10 -19.09
N SER A 71 26.48 -7.43 -19.64
CA SER A 71 27.90 -7.66 -19.30
C SER A 71 28.33 -7.08 -17.97
N ASP A 72 27.79 -5.93 -17.57
CA ASP A 72 28.31 -5.13 -16.45
C ASP A 72 27.22 -4.43 -15.63
N ASN A 73 25.94 -4.68 -15.92
CA ASN A 73 24.79 -4.00 -15.29
C ASN A 73 24.75 -2.48 -15.47
N THR A 74 25.49 -1.91 -16.44
CA THR A 74 25.36 -0.47 -16.72
C THR A 74 23.92 -0.14 -17.12
N VAL A 75 23.27 0.76 -16.40
CA VAL A 75 21.93 1.26 -16.71
C VAL A 75 21.98 2.11 -17.98
N LEU A 76 21.11 1.78 -18.94
CA LEU A 76 20.98 2.45 -20.23
C LEU A 76 19.72 3.32 -20.31
N ALA A 77 18.65 2.87 -19.64
CA ALA A 77 17.38 3.58 -19.50
C ALA A 77 16.66 3.13 -18.24
N SER A 78 15.74 3.97 -17.76
CA SER A 78 14.83 3.64 -16.67
C SER A 78 13.42 4.10 -17.04
N CYS A 79 12.43 3.31 -16.66
CA CYS A 79 11.00 3.60 -16.81
C CYS A 79 10.24 2.89 -15.68
N TYR A 80 8.92 2.93 -15.69
CA TYR A 80 8.11 2.19 -14.73
C TYR A 80 7.12 1.28 -15.47
N THR A 81 6.72 0.20 -14.83
CA THR A 81 5.52 -0.54 -15.26
C THR A 81 4.27 0.27 -14.92
N ASP A 82 3.21 0.15 -15.72
CA ASP A 82 1.87 0.52 -15.30
C ASP A 82 1.27 -0.55 -14.35
N MET A 83 0.06 -0.32 -13.85
CA MET A 83 -0.66 -1.29 -12.99
C MET A 83 -0.95 -2.62 -13.68
N ASN A 84 -0.90 -2.68 -15.02
CA ASN A 84 -1.06 -3.90 -15.82
C ASN A 84 0.28 -4.55 -16.19
N GLY A 85 1.38 -4.05 -15.61
CA GLY A 85 2.75 -4.51 -15.82
C GLY A 85 3.39 -4.07 -17.12
N TYR A 86 2.71 -3.28 -17.97
CA TYR A 86 3.29 -2.80 -19.22
C TYR A 86 4.34 -1.75 -18.97
N TYR A 87 5.46 -1.81 -19.67
CA TYR A 87 6.52 -0.80 -19.60
C TYR A 87 7.07 -0.47 -20.98
N SER A 88 7.63 0.74 -21.11
CA SER A 88 8.31 1.23 -22.30
C SER A 88 9.51 2.09 -21.89
N CYS A 89 10.71 1.52 -22.02
CA CYS A 89 11.96 2.15 -21.64
C CYS A 89 12.72 2.59 -22.90
N GLY A 90 12.75 3.89 -23.18
CA GLY A 90 13.51 4.48 -24.28
C GLY A 90 12.88 5.74 -24.86
N PRO A 91 13.44 6.29 -25.95
CA PRO A 91 14.61 5.78 -26.68
C PRO A 91 15.94 6.01 -25.94
N PHE A 92 16.90 5.10 -26.09
CA PHE A 92 18.29 5.26 -25.61
C PHE A 92 19.30 4.80 -26.67
N ASN A 93 20.58 5.16 -26.52
CA ASN A 93 21.64 4.76 -27.46
C ASN A 93 21.81 3.23 -27.47
N ASN A 94 21.61 2.59 -28.61
CA ASN A 94 21.82 1.16 -28.76
C ASN A 94 23.29 0.81 -28.46
N PRO A 95 23.58 -0.01 -27.45
CA PRO A 95 24.95 -0.31 -27.07
C PRO A 95 25.59 -1.39 -27.97
N SER A 96 24.83 -1.96 -28.92
CA SER A 96 25.26 -3.06 -29.81
C SER A 96 25.79 -4.29 -29.05
N VAL A 97 25.28 -4.51 -27.84
CA VAL A 97 25.55 -5.67 -26.98
C VAL A 97 24.24 -6.18 -26.39
N ALA A 98 24.27 -7.36 -25.77
CA ALA A 98 23.10 -7.90 -25.10
C ALA A 98 22.64 -6.99 -23.94
N VAL A 99 21.34 -6.72 -23.89
CA VAL A 99 20.67 -5.98 -22.82
C VAL A 99 19.57 -6.83 -22.21
N ARG A 100 19.15 -6.50 -20.98
CA ARG A 100 18.02 -7.13 -20.28
C ARG A 100 17.26 -6.10 -19.45
N SER A 101 16.00 -6.39 -19.18
CA SER A 101 15.19 -5.63 -18.22
C SER A 101 15.45 -6.13 -16.79
N GLN A 102 15.59 -5.21 -15.84
CA GLN A 102 15.58 -5.46 -14.41
C GLN A 102 14.35 -4.81 -13.80
N PHE A 103 13.61 -5.58 -12.99
CA PHE A 103 12.38 -5.16 -12.32
C PHE A 103 12.67 -5.07 -10.84
N ILE A 104 12.55 -3.87 -10.28
CA ILE A 104 13.06 -3.54 -8.95
C ILE A 104 11.86 -3.17 -8.06
N THR A 105 11.78 -3.70 -6.84
CA THR A 105 10.73 -3.39 -5.85
C THR A 105 10.89 -1.96 -5.30
N TYR A 106 10.69 -0.99 -6.18
CA TYR A 106 10.78 0.44 -5.95
C TYR A 106 9.74 1.16 -6.80
N ALA A 107 9.06 2.13 -6.20
CA ALA A 107 8.15 3.05 -6.86
C ALA A 107 8.53 4.49 -6.47
N ASN A 108 8.35 5.41 -7.42
CA ASN A 108 8.39 6.85 -7.16
C ASN A 108 7.10 7.45 -7.68
N GLU A 109 6.27 7.93 -6.76
CA GLU A 109 4.98 8.53 -7.07
C GLU A 109 5.19 9.96 -7.53
N SER A 110 5.31 10.14 -8.85
CA SER A 110 5.75 11.39 -9.47
C SER A 110 4.95 12.63 -9.06
N THR A 111 3.68 12.47 -8.65
CA THR A 111 2.83 13.58 -8.21
C THR A 111 3.22 14.13 -6.83
N THR A 112 3.71 13.27 -5.93
CA THR A 112 4.02 13.63 -4.54
C THR A 112 5.52 13.59 -4.25
N GLY A 113 6.28 12.84 -5.06
CA GLY A 113 7.69 12.52 -4.82
C GLY A 113 7.88 11.38 -3.81
N ASN A 114 6.81 10.73 -3.34
CA ASN A 114 6.92 9.65 -2.38
C ASN A 114 7.61 8.44 -2.99
N THR A 115 8.42 7.76 -2.18
CA THR A 115 9.10 6.54 -2.58
C THR A 115 8.63 5.36 -1.75
N LEU A 116 8.30 4.26 -2.40
CA LEU A 116 7.97 2.98 -1.77
C LEU A 116 9.03 1.97 -2.17
N VAL A 117 9.61 1.24 -1.21
CA VAL A 117 10.68 0.29 -1.50
C VAL A 117 10.68 -0.90 -0.55
N THR A 118 10.88 -2.09 -1.11
CA THR A 118 11.17 -3.31 -0.34
C THR A 118 12.65 -3.64 -0.48
N VAL A 119 13.39 -3.68 0.61
CA VAL A 119 14.84 -3.91 0.64
C VAL A 119 15.22 -5.17 1.39
N ASN A 120 16.33 -5.80 0.98
CA ASN A 120 16.96 -6.86 1.75
C ASN A 120 17.92 -6.23 2.78
N PRO A 121 17.68 -6.39 4.10
CA PRO A 121 18.50 -5.77 5.14
C PRO A 121 19.93 -6.34 5.20
N ASP A 122 20.21 -7.49 4.59
CA ASP A 122 21.54 -8.10 4.59
C ASP A 122 22.49 -7.51 3.53
N VAL A 123 22.02 -6.60 2.65
CA VAL A 123 22.76 -6.14 1.45
C VAL A 123 23.46 -4.77 1.63
N GLY A 124 23.32 -4.09 2.77
CA GLY A 124 24.06 -2.84 3.08
C GLY A 124 23.22 -1.78 3.80
N THR A 125 23.62 -0.51 3.71
CA THR A 125 22.89 0.63 4.33
C THR A 125 21.46 0.75 3.80
N THR A 126 20.50 0.81 4.70
CA THR A 126 19.06 0.79 4.44
C THR A 126 18.57 2.02 3.66
N GLY A 127 17.52 1.87 2.83
CA GLY A 127 16.85 2.99 2.15
C GLY A 127 17.31 3.40 0.75
N THR A 128 17.96 2.52 -0.03
CA THR A 128 18.34 2.84 -1.43
C THR A 128 17.90 1.75 -2.41
N ILE A 129 17.64 2.15 -3.67
CA ILE A 129 17.34 1.25 -4.81
C ILE A 129 18.40 0.13 -4.94
N ALA A 130 19.64 0.38 -4.52
CA ALA A 130 20.72 -0.58 -4.58
C ALA A 130 20.48 -1.86 -3.75
N ASN A 131 19.63 -1.78 -2.71
CA ASN A 131 19.32 -2.91 -1.82
C ASN A 131 17.92 -3.48 -2.07
N ALA A 132 17.19 -2.92 -3.03
CA ALA A 132 15.85 -3.38 -3.36
C ALA A 132 15.90 -4.80 -3.98
N TYR A 133 14.82 -5.56 -3.78
CA TYR A 133 14.66 -6.83 -4.47
C TYR A 133 14.55 -6.61 -5.97
N MET A 134 15.18 -7.49 -6.74
CA MET A 134 15.22 -7.38 -8.20
C MET A 134 15.07 -8.75 -8.86
N SER A 135 14.34 -8.75 -9.97
CA SER A 135 14.30 -9.85 -10.94
C SER A 135 14.78 -9.34 -12.28
N ALA A 136 15.41 -10.21 -13.06
CA ALA A 136 15.93 -9.85 -14.38
C ALA A 136 15.30 -10.77 -15.44
N GLY A 137 14.90 -10.16 -16.55
CA GLY A 137 14.46 -10.88 -17.74
C GLY A 137 15.61 -11.48 -18.53
N SER A 138 15.26 -12.10 -19.66
CA SER A 138 16.25 -12.69 -20.56
C SER A 138 17.10 -11.64 -21.27
N ALA A 139 18.38 -11.93 -21.48
CA ALA A 139 19.29 -11.03 -22.17
C ALA A 139 19.36 -11.31 -23.67
N SER A 140 19.21 -10.26 -24.48
CA SER A 140 19.21 -10.34 -25.95
C SER A 140 19.90 -9.13 -26.58
N THR A 141 20.47 -9.32 -27.77
CA THR A 141 21.00 -8.21 -28.58
C THR A 141 19.96 -7.78 -29.60
N PHE A 142 19.68 -6.49 -29.67
CA PHE A 142 18.66 -5.93 -30.54
C PHE A 142 19.27 -5.01 -31.60
N ALA A 143 18.68 -5.00 -32.79
CA ALA A 143 18.91 -3.95 -33.76
C ALA A 143 18.26 -2.64 -33.29
N ASP A 144 18.55 -1.53 -33.97
CA ASP A 144 17.88 -0.25 -33.68
C ASP A 144 16.35 -0.36 -33.88
N GLY A 145 15.60 0.48 -33.15
CA GLY A 145 14.14 0.53 -33.18
C GLY A 145 13.49 0.15 -31.86
N THR A 146 12.19 -0.10 -31.92
CA THR A 146 11.38 -0.53 -30.77
C THR A 146 11.21 -2.04 -30.80
N HIS A 147 11.50 -2.70 -29.68
CA HIS A 147 11.36 -4.15 -29.55
C HIS A 147 10.50 -4.49 -28.34
N ASP A 148 9.41 -5.23 -28.58
CA ASP A 148 8.61 -5.86 -27.54
C ASP A 148 9.22 -7.22 -27.19
N ILE A 149 9.69 -7.36 -25.94
CA ILE A 149 10.31 -8.60 -25.47
C ILE A 149 9.30 -9.57 -24.84
N GLY A 150 8.00 -9.25 -24.90
CA GLY A 150 6.93 -10.09 -24.39
C GLY A 150 6.72 -9.93 -22.88
N SER A 151 6.23 -11.00 -22.25
CA SER A 151 5.93 -11.03 -20.82
C SER A 151 7.02 -11.76 -20.04
N GLU A 152 7.63 -11.05 -19.09
CA GLU A 152 8.53 -11.61 -18.09
C GLU A 152 7.73 -11.95 -16.82
N VAL A 153 7.96 -13.14 -16.28
CA VAL A 153 7.17 -13.68 -15.17
C VAL A 153 8.09 -14.22 -14.09
N ILE A 154 7.89 -13.79 -12.84
CA ILE A 154 8.48 -14.48 -11.69
C ILE A 154 7.80 -15.82 -11.52
N SER A 155 8.56 -16.91 -11.57
CA SER A 155 8.02 -18.26 -11.40
C SER A 155 7.35 -18.43 -10.05
N ASN A 156 6.21 -19.12 -10.03
CA ASN A 156 5.47 -19.42 -8.81
C ASN A 156 6.32 -20.24 -7.83
N GLY A 157 6.23 -19.94 -6.54
CA GLY A 157 6.94 -20.60 -5.45
C GLY A 157 8.39 -20.12 -5.29
N ASN A 158 8.77 -19.05 -5.99
CA ASN A 158 10.04 -18.38 -5.77
C ASN A 158 9.91 -17.55 -4.49
N THR A 159 10.75 -17.78 -3.48
CA THR A 159 10.68 -17.03 -2.22
C THR A 159 10.78 -15.51 -2.39
N ASN A 160 11.43 -15.02 -3.45
CA ASN A 160 11.50 -13.59 -3.75
C ASN A 160 10.18 -13.00 -4.27
N GLU A 161 9.19 -13.82 -4.65
CA GLU A 161 7.84 -13.36 -5.03
C GLU A 161 7.19 -12.54 -3.90
N ARG A 162 7.49 -12.90 -2.64
CA ARG A 162 7.00 -12.23 -1.44
C ARG A 162 7.46 -10.78 -1.33
N ALA A 163 8.63 -10.42 -1.88
CA ALA A 163 9.07 -9.02 -1.91
C ALA A 163 8.15 -8.17 -2.81
N TYR A 164 7.59 -8.77 -3.86
CA TYR A 164 6.62 -8.12 -4.75
C TYR A 164 5.22 -8.11 -4.17
N TRP A 165 4.88 -9.08 -3.29
CA TRP A 165 3.65 -9.03 -2.50
C TRP A 165 3.66 -7.85 -1.53
N ILE A 166 4.78 -7.64 -0.82
CA ILE A 166 4.99 -6.46 0.02
C ILE A 166 4.84 -5.19 -0.82
N MET A 167 5.52 -5.13 -1.98
CA MET A 167 5.46 -3.96 -2.85
C MET A 167 4.03 -3.65 -3.31
N GLN A 168 3.27 -4.69 -3.67
CA GLN A 168 1.87 -4.56 -4.03
C GLN A 168 1.02 -4.03 -2.87
N ASP A 169 1.21 -4.52 -1.66
CA ASP A 169 0.47 -4.01 -0.49
C ASP A 169 0.77 -2.53 -0.21
N LEU A 170 2.05 -2.12 -0.28
CA LEU A 170 2.45 -0.72 -0.13
C LEU A 170 1.78 0.19 -1.18
N ILE A 171 1.80 -0.23 -2.44
CA ILE A 171 1.18 0.50 -3.55
C ILE A 171 -0.34 0.58 -3.36
N ASN A 172 -0.97 -0.52 -2.95
CA ASN A 172 -2.42 -0.55 -2.72
C ASN A 172 -2.83 0.42 -1.60
N VAL A 173 -2.10 0.45 -0.48
CA VAL A 173 -2.36 1.40 0.62
C VAL A 173 -2.17 2.84 0.15
N TRP A 174 -1.05 3.12 -0.53
CA TRP A 174 -0.76 4.47 -1.01
C TRP A 174 -1.82 4.95 -2.01
N LEU A 175 -2.19 4.10 -2.98
CA LEU A 175 -3.22 4.41 -3.97
C LEU A 175 -4.61 4.53 -3.35
N TYR A 176 -4.93 3.75 -2.33
CA TYR A 176 -6.22 3.85 -1.64
C TYR A 176 -6.39 5.24 -1.03
N ILE A 177 -5.42 5.69 -0.22
CA ILE A 177 -5.44 7.04 0.35
C ILE A 177 -5.49 8.07 -0.77
N TRP A 178 -4.59 8.00 -1.75
CA TRP A 178 -4.51 8.97 -2.84
C TRP A 178 -5.79 9.10 -3.67
N ASN A 179 -6.46 7.98 -3.97
CA ASN A 179 -7.64 7.98 -4.84
C ASN A 179 -8.90 8.38 -4.09
N GLU A 180 -9.09 7.88 -2.87
CA GLU A 180 -10.31 8.15 -2.09
C GLU A 180 -10.35 9.61 -1.62
N THR A 181 -9.19 10.21 -1.34
CA THR A 181 -9.11 11.61 -0.87
C THR A 181 -8.93 12.61 -2.03
N GLY A 182 -8.85 12.09 -3.27
CA GLY A 182 -8.35 12.72 -4.50
C GLY A 182 -9.12 13.93 -5.07
N SER A 183 -9.86 14.69 -4.27
CA SER A 183 -10.52 15.93 -4.71
C SER A 183 -10.35 17.13 -3.75
N SER A 184 -9.78 16.94 -2.55
CA SER A 184 -9.53 18.01 -1.57
C SER A 184 -8.05 18.36 -1.36
N GLN A 185 -7.12 17.60 -1.94
CA GLN A 185 -5.77 17.48 -1.36
C GLN A 185 -4.62 18.06 -2.20
N SER A 186 -3.73 18.75 -1.49
CA SER A 186 -2.39 19.12 -1.95
C SER A 186 -1.47 17.87 -1.98
N PRO A 187 -0.38 17.83 -2.78
CA PRO A 187 0.56 16.69 -2.81
C PRO A 187 1.13 16.26 -1.43
N GLN A 188 1.02 17.16 -0.44
CA GLN A 188 1.43 16.94 0.94
C GLN A 188 0.54 15.92 1.66
N GLU A 189 -0.72 15.77 1.27
CA GLU A 189 -1.71 14.97 2.01
C GLU A 189 -1.77 13.49 1.62
N SER A 190 -0.64 12.94 1.19
CA SER A 190 -0.53 11.54 0.77
C SER A 190 -0.14 10.61 1.92
N ALA A 191 -0.18 9.30 1.68
CA ALA A 191 0.30 8.27 2.62
C ALA A 191 1.81 8.33 2.94
N GLY A 192 2.56 9.27 2.36
CA GLY A 192 3.99 9.39 2.59
C GLY A 192 4.83 8.32 1.87
N SER A 193 6.11 8.26 2.25
CA SER A 193 7.08 7.29 1.74
C SER A 193 7.21 6.10 2.70
N ALA A 194 7.64 4.95 2.20
CA ALA A 194 7.87 3.77 3.03
C ALA A 194 9.08 2.96 2.56
N THR A 195 9.88 2.51 3.52
CA THR A 195 10.93 1.50 3.32
C THR A 195 10.60 0.28 4.16
N VAL A 196 10.45 -0.88 3.52
CA VAL A 196 10.25 -2.17 4.17
C VAL A 196 11.53 -2.99 4.11
N GLU A 197 12.04 -3.38 5.27
CA GLU A 197 13.11 -4.34 5.43
C GLU A 197 12.55 -5.74 5.59
N TRP A 198 12.84 -6.61 4.62
CA TRP A 198 12.34 -7.97 4.63
C TRP A 198 13.37 -8.95 4.10
N LYS A 199 13.36 -10.17 4.65
CA LYS A 199 14.05 -11.33 4.07
C LYS A 199 13.30 -12.62 4.38
N SER A 200 13.34 -13.59 3.46
CA SER A 200 12.56 -14.84 3.56
C SER A 200 12.76 -15.65 4.86
N GLY A 201 13.92 -15.52 5.52
CA GLY A 201 14.22 -16.18 6.80
C GLY A 201 14.30 -15.21 7.99
N GLY A 202 13.76 -13.99 7.86
CA GLY A 202 13.78 -12.99 8.91
C GLY A 202 12.92 -13.41 10.10
N THR A 203 13.45 -13.24 11.31
CA THR A 203 12.75 -13.55 12.57
C THR A 203 12.59 -12.31 13.46
N THR A 204 13.12 -11.18 13.04
CA THR A 204 12.83 -9.87 13.62
C THR A 204 11.34 -9.62 13.43
N GLY A 205 10.60 -9.43 14.52
CA GLY A 205 9.13 -9.30 14.49
C GLY A 205 8.62 -8.24 13.51
N ASN A 206 7.31 -8.22 13.30
CA ASN A 206 6.67 -7.19 12.49
C ASN A 206 6.54 -5.93 13.36
N TYR A 207 7.13 -4.82 12.91
CA TYR A 207 6.97 -3.51 13.53
C TYR A 207 7.44 -2.40 12.60
N TYR A 208 6.84 -1.23 12.73
CA TYR A 208 7.43 0.03 12.29
C TYR A 208 8.39 0.60 13.35
N SER A 209 9.61 0.93 12.95
CA SER A 209 10.50 1.73 13.79
C SER A 209 10.14 3.20 13.64
N ILE A 210 9.71 3.86 14.72
CA ILE A 210 9.28 5.27 14.71
C ILE A 210 10.36 6.16 14.06
N GLY A 211 9.98 6.84 12.96
CA GLY A 211 10.88 7.69 12.16
C GLY A 211 11.91 6.93 11.32
N GLY A 212 11.80 5.60 11.24
CA GLY A 212 12.69 4.69 10.53
C GLY A 212 11.95 3.83 9.51
N ASN A 213 12.30 2.55 9.47
CA ASN A 213 11.80 1.59 8.48
C ASN A 213 10.77 0.64 9.09
N ILE A 214 9.99 0.00 8.22
CA ILE A 214 9.14 -1.14 8.56
C ILE A 214 10.00 -2.39 8.54
N HIS A 215 9.97 -3.18 9.61
CA HIS A 215 10.65 -4.46 9.71
C HIS A 215 9.63 -5.59 9.69
N LEU A 216 9.88 -6.62 8.88
CA LEU A 216 8.97 -7.75 8.73
C LEU A 216 9.67 -9.09 8.94
N THR A 217 8.94 -10.05 9.50
CA THR A 217 9.33 -11.45 9.51
C THR A 217 9.32 -12.03 8.08
N GLY A 218 9.99 -13.16 7.88
CA GLY A 218 9.97 -13.88 6.60
C GLY A 218 8.57 -14.37 6.19
N THR A 219 7.66 -14.52 7.16
CA THR A 219 6.28 -14.98 6.97
C THR A 219 5.29 -13.83 6.80
N ALA A 220 5.59 -12.61 7.23
CA ALA A 220 4.69 -11.45 7.16
C ALA A 220 3.95 -11.31 5.81
N PRO A 221 4.61 -11.47 4.65
CA PRO A 221 3.93 -11.32 3.36
C PRO A 221 2.91 -12.43 3.05
N LEU A 222 2.79 -13.48 3.86
CA LEU A 222 1.70 -14.46 3.73
C LEU A 222 0.35 -13.85 4.11
N SER A 223 0.35 -12.80 4.93
CA SER A 223 -0.83 -11.99 5.22
C SER A 223 -0.96 -10.84 4.21
N ASN A 224 -2.21 -10.48 3.87
CA ASN A 224 -2.55 -9.27 3.11
C ASN A 224 -2.89 -8.06 4.01
N THR A 225 -2.74 -8.18 5.33
CA THR A 225 -3.05 -7.09 6.29
C THR A 225 -1.83 -6.63 7.07
N VAL A 226 -0.88 -7.52 7.40
CA VAL A 226 0.31 -7.17 8.21
C VAL A 226 1.16 -6.06 7.59
N VAL A 227 1.43 -6.09 6.27
CA VAL A 227 2.21 -5.03 5.62
C VAL A 227 1.49 -3.68 5.68
N GLY A 228 0.18 -3.69 5.44
CA GLY A 228 -0.65 -2.49 5.51
C GLY A 228 -0.77 -1.94 6.94
N HIS A 229 -0.78 -2.81 7.94
CA HIS A 229 -0.76 -2.44 9.35
C HIS A 229 0.51 -1.68 9.72
N GLU A 230 1.69 -2.23 9.42
CA GLU A 230 2.94 -1.53 9.72
C GLU A 230 3.10 -0.25 8.90
N TYR A 231 2.55 -0.22 7.68
CA TYR A 231 2.50 1.02 6.91
C TYR A 231 1.54 2.04 7.53
N GLY A 232 0.44 1.62 8.16
CA GLY A 232 -0.45 2.47 8.94
C GLY A 232 0.28 3.23 10.05
N HIS A 233 1.17 2.53 10.78
CA HIS A 233 2.04 3.17 11.79
C HIS A 233 3.00 4.20 11.18
N ASN A 234 3.62 3.88 10.05
CA ASN A 234 4.49 4.82 9.33
C ASN A 234 3.72 6.04 8.80
N ILE A 235 2.50 5.84 8.29
CA ILE A 235 1.61 6.92 7.85
C ILE A 235 1.30 7.85 9.02
N MET A 236 0.92 7.30 10.18
CA MET A 236 0.65 8.10 11.37
C MET A 236 1.84 8.94 11.80
N HIS A 237 3.05 8.36 11.85
CA HIS A 237 4.26 9.13 12.15
C HIS A 237 4.51 10.24 11.11
N THR A 238 4.32 9.92 9.83
CA THR A 238 4.56 10.88 8.72
C THR A 238 3.60 12.06 8.77
N VAL A 239 2.32 11.79 9.06
CA VAL A 239 1.28 12.82 9.13
C VAL A 239 1.42 13.66 10.41
N TYR A 240 1.51 13.01 11.58
CA TYR A 240 1.49 13.73 12.86
C TYR A 240 2.80 14.47 13.13
N SER A 241 3.91 14.06 12.49
CA SER A 241 5.28 14.51 12.78
C SER A 241 5.78 14.21 14.20
N VAL A 242 4.89 13.93 15.14
CA VAL A 242 5.13 13.42 16.49
C VAL A 242 4.22 12.22 16.67
N TYR A 243 4.80 11.02 16.71
CA TYR A 243 4.01 9.81 16.92
C TYR A 243 3.33 9.85 18.30
N PRO A 244 2.06 9.45 18.42
CA PRO A 244 1.37 9.39 19.70
C PRO A 244 2.16 8.61 20.72
N THR A 245 2.10 9.02 21.99
CA THR A 245 2.79 8.26 23.04
C THR A 245 2.09 6.90 23.20
N SER A 246 2.65 5.85 22.63
CA SER A 246 2.08 4.51 22.69
C SER A 246 2.40 3.86 24.03
N TYR A 247 1.41 3.83 24.92
CA TYR A 247 1.45 3.05 26.16
C TYR A 247 1.07 1.59 25.88
N CYS A 248 1.74 0.96 24.92
CA CYS A 248 1.43 -0.40 24.49
C CYS A 248 2.22 -1.44 25.31
N PRO A 249 1.55 -2.35 26.05
CA PRO A 249 2.24 -3.48 26.65
C PRO A 249 2.77 -4.43 25.57
N SER A 250 3.78 -5.22 25.92
CA SER A 250 4.28 -6.29 25.05
C SER A 250 4.29 -7.60 25.83
N PRO A 251 3.46 -8.59 25.47
CA PRO A 251 2.46 -8.55 24.40
C PRO A 251 1.24 -7.67 24.73
N HIS A 252 0.56 -7.17 23.70
CA HIS A 252 -0.82 -6.69 23.72
C HIS A 252 -1.67 -7.52 22.74
N TYR A 253 -2.99 -7.37 22.79
CA TYR A 253 -3.91 -8.19 22.00
C TYR A 253 -5.05 -7.35 21.45
N MET A 254 -5.44 -7.66 20.21
CA MET A 254 -6.49 -6.97 19.46
C MET A 254 -7.84 -6.87 20.15
N THR A 255 -8.16 -7.84 21.01
CA THR A 255 -9.48 -7.95 21.62
C THR A 255 -9.48 -7.53 23.09
N LEU A 256 -8.34 -7.15 23.67
CA LEU A 256 -8.20 -6.87 25.10
C LEU A 256 -7.80 -5.42 25.35
N SER A 257 -8.21 -4.89 26.50
CA SER A 257 -7.84 -3.55 26.94
C SER A 257 -6.32 -3.45 27.14
N SER A 258 -5.73 -2.39 26.59
CA SER A 258 -4.29 -2.11 26.69
C SER A 258 -4.04 -0.73 27.27
N HIS A 259 -4.48 0.31 26.57
CA HIS A 259 -4.52 1.73 26.97
C HIS A 259 -5.14 2.51 25.81
N VAL A 260 -5.88 3.60 26.07
CA VAL A 260 -6.53 4.42 25.01
C VAL A 260 -5.57 4.90 23.91
N ASN A 261 -4.36 5.34 24.29
CA ASN A 261 -3.34 5.70 23.30
C ASN A 261 -2.86 4.52 22.46
N CYS A 262 -2.69 3.34 23.07
CA CYS A 262 -2.27 2.15 22.34
C CYS A 262 -3.36 1.69 21.37
N ALA A 263 -4.61 1.67 21.86
CA ALA A 263 -5.77 1.31 21.07
C ALA A 263 -5.99 2.25 19.89
N TRP A 264 -5.66 3.53 20.01
CA TRP A 264 -5.70 4.45 18.88
C TRP A 264 -4.64 4.13 17.82
N THR A 265 -3.37 4.00 18.23
CA THR A 265 -2.27 3.74 17.30
C THR A 265 -2.44 2.40 16.58
N GLU A 266 -2.75 1.34 17.35
CA GLU A 266 -2.96 -0.01 16.80
C GLU A 266 -4.31 -0.13 16.08
N GLY A 267 -5.35 0.55 16.55
CA GLY A 267 -6.67 0.54 15.93
C GLY A 267 -6.66 1.16 14.53
N TRP A 268 -5.99 2.30 14.36
CA TRP A 268 -5.73 2.89 13.05
C TRP A 268 -4.98 1.92 12.12
N ALA A 269 -3.87 1.36 12.61
CA ALA A 269 -3.05 0.41 11.85
C ALA A 269 -3.82 -0.87 11.50
N ASN A 270 -4.73 -1.33 12.36
CA ASN A 270 -5.61 -2.45 12.07
C ASN A 270 -6.67 -2.09 11.02
N PHE A 271 -7.34 -0.94 11.16
CA PHE A 271 -8.39 -0.48 10.24
C PHE A 271 -7.89 -0.30 8.79
N LEU A 272 -6.73 0.32 8.60
CA LEU A 272 -6.26 0.70 7.27
C LEU A 272 -6.21 -0.47 6.25
N PRO A 273 -5.60 -1.64 6.55
CA PRO A 273 -5.64 -2.77 5.63
C PRO A 273 -7.04 -3.38 5.44
N LEU A 274 -7.98 -3.22 6.37
CA LEU A 274 -9.37 -3.64 6.17
C LEU A 274 -10.01 -2.77 5.08
N ALA A 275 -9.88 -1.45 5.22
CA ALA A 275 -10.35 -0.44 4.26
C ALA A 275 -9.77 -0.67 2.86
N VAL A 276 -8.44 -0.85 2.76
CA VAL A 276 -7.73 -1.07 1.50
C VAL A 276 -8.16 -2.36 0.80
N ASN A 277 -8.37 -3.44 1.57
CA ASN A 277 -8.78 -4.73 1.02
C ASN A 277 -10.30 -4.84 0.84
N ASN A 278 -11.08 -3.88 1.36
CA ASN A 278 -12.53 -3.92 1.48
C ASN A 278 -13.00 -5.25 2.09
N ASP A 279 -12.43 -5.60 3.24
CA ASP A 279 -12.66 -6.86 3.95
C ASP A 279 -12.49 -6.63 5.46
N PRO A 280 -13.53 -6.88 6.30
CA PRO A 280 -13.47 -6.61 7.74
C PRO A 280 -12.60 -7.60 8.54
N VAL A 281 -11.99 -8.58 7.85
CA VAL A 281 -11.21 -9.65 8.50
C VAL A 281 -9.71 -9.33 8.48
N TYR A 282 -9.18 -9.01 9.66
CA TYR A 282 -7.74 -8.96 9.89
C TYR A 282 -7.13 -10.36 9.85
N ARG A 283 -5.96 -10.53 9.21
CA ARG A 283 -5.32 -11.84 9.02
C ARG A 283 -3.86 -11.79 9.44
N TRP A 284 -3.44 -12.65 10.35
CA TRP A 284 -2.03 -12.75 10.71
C TRP A 284 -1.27 -13.66 9.75
N ASP A 285 0.05 -13.51 9.71
CA ASP A 285 0.95 -14.35 8.93
C ASP A 285 1.04 -15.81 9.44
N THR A 286 0.52 -16.06 10.64
CA THR A 286 0.31 -17.39 11.22
C THR A 286 -0.87 -18.15 10.59
N GLY A 287 -1.72 -17.46 9.81
CA GLY A 287 -2.96 -18.00 9.25
C GLY A 287 -4.18 -17.87 10.17
N THR A 288 -4.05 -17.29 11.37
CA THR A 288 -5.20 -16.90 12.18
C THR A 288 -5.86 -15.65 11.60
N SER A 289 -7.13 -15.42 11.96
CA SER A 289 -7.88 -14.25 11.50
C SER A 289 -8.89 -13.79 12.53
N GLN A 290 -9.23 -12.51 12.51
CA GLN A 290 -10.23 -11.90 13.38
C GLN A 290 -11.14 -10.98 12.55
N ASN A 291 -12.45 -11.20 12.64
CA ASN A 291 -13.42 -10.27 12.08
C ASN A 291 -13.61 -9.10 13.05
N LEU A 292 -13.48 -7.87 12.57
CA LEU A 292 -13.62 -6.63 13.36
C LEU A 292 -14.97 -5.94 13.22
N GLU A 293 -15.80 -6.35 12.26
CA GLU A 293 -17.18 -5.87 12.07
C GLU A 293 -18.09 -6.32 13.23
N THR A 294 -18.29 -7.63 13.33
CA THR A 294 -19.37 -8.21 14.15
C THR A 294 -19.21 -8.17 15.68
N PRO A 295 -18.01 -7.98 16.27
CA PRO A 295 -17.88 -7.89 17.73
C PRO A 295 -18.65 -6.69 18.31
N THR A 296 -19.48 -6.92 19.33
CA THR A 296 -20.24 -5.88 20.04
C THR A 296 -20.27 -6.17 21.55
N TRP A 297 -21.21 -5.58 22.29
CA TRP A 297 -21.41 -5.77 23.72
C TRP A 297 -21.52 -7.24 24.10
N GLY A 298 -20.65 -7.69 25.00
CA GLY A 298 -20.68 -9.04 25.54
C GLY A 298 -20.17 -10.13 24.59
N THR A 299 -19.56 -9.77 23.46
CA THR A 299 -18.86 -10.73 22.60
C THR A 299 -17.80 -11.49 23.42
N PRO A 300 -17.85 -12.83 23.48
CA PRO A 300 -16.87 -13.59 24.27
C PRO A 300 -15.42 -13.37 23.82
N GLY A 301 -14.53 -13.11 24.78
CA GLY A 301 -13.10 -12.89 24.51
C GLY A 301 -12.76 -11.47 24.07
N TRP A 302 -13.73 -10.55 24.13
CA TRP A 302 -13.56 -9.13 23.85
C TRP A 302 -13.83 -8.29 25.09
N ASP A 303 -12.91 -7.38 25.38
CA ASP A 303 -13.17 -6.27 26.29
C ASP A 303 -13.99 -5.19 25.58
N ASN A 304 -14.48 -4.21 26.35
CA ASN A 304 -15.26 -3.08 25.84
C ASN A 304 -14.47 -1.78 26.03
N GLY A 305 -14.76 -0.77 25.21
CA GLY A 305 -14.21 0.57 25.33
C GLY A 305 -13.17 0.94 24.27
N ASP A 306 -12.77 2.20 24.29
CA ASP A 306 -11.82 2.82 23.37
C ASP A 306 -10.35 2.52 23.73
N ASP A 307 -10.10 1.74 24.79
CA ASP A 307 -8.80 1.21 25.18
C ASP A 307 -8.51 -0.20 24.59
N VAL A 308 -9.38 -0.69 23.71
CA VAL A 308 -9.25 -1.93 22.95
C VAL A 308 -9.05 -1.63 21.45
N GLU A 309 -7.89 -1.95 20.90
CA GLU A 309 -7.53 -1.59 19.51
C GLU A 309 -8.52 -2.14 18.46
N GLY A 310 -9.08 -3.33 18.67
CA GLY A 310 -10.05 -3.93 17.76
C GLY A 310 -11.38 -3.19 17.75
N ARG A 311 -11.76 -2.53 18.85
CA ARG A 311 -12.98 -1.71 18.93
C ARG A 311 -12.81 -0.40 18.17
N VAL A 312 -11.64 0.23 18.31
CA VAL A 312 -11.28 1.42 17.53
C VAL A 312 -11.26 1.09 16.04
N ALA A 313 -10.63 -0.03 15.65
CA ALA A 313 -10.56 -0.47 14.26
C ALA A 313 -11.94 -0.80 13.66
N GLY A 314 -12.80 -1.49 14.41
CA GLY A 314 -14.18 -1.77 14.01
C GLY A 314 -15.00 -0.49 13.86
N ALA A 315 -14.90 0.44 14.80
CA ALA A 315 -15.62 1.71 14.71
C ALA A 315 -15.24 2.54 13.47
N LEU A 316 -13.95 2.57 13.11
CA LEU A 316 -13.49 3.23 11.88
C LEU A 316 -13.95 2.49 10.62
N TRP A 317 -14.03 1.17 10.67
CA TRP A 317 -14.53 0.35 9.58
C TRP A 317 -16.02 0.60 9.34
N ASP A 318 -16.85 0.47 10.37
CA ASP A 318 -18.30 0.74 10.35
C ASP A 318 -18.62 2.13 9.77
N ILE A 319 -17.80 3.14 10.08
CA ILE A 319 -17.98 4.49 9.50
C ILE A 319 -17.93 4.48 7.96
N ILE A 320 -17.10 3.66 7.31
CA ILE A 320 -16.91 3.67 5.84
C ILE A 320 -17.67 2.56 5.13
N ASP A 321 -17.98 1.51 5.87
CA ASP A 321 -18.65 0.31 5.45
C ASP A 321 -20.12 0.60 5.02
N ASN A 322 -20.79 -0.31 4.31
CA ASN A 322 -22.20 -0.12 3.92
C ASN A 322 -23.15 -1.16 4.56
N ALA A 323 -22.65 -1.96 5.48
CA ALA A 323 -23.34 -3.06 6.12
C ALA A 323 -23.86 -2.64 7.49
N ASN A 324 -25.15 -2.37 7.59
CA ASN A 324 -25.75 -2.11 8.89
C ASN A 324 -25.69 -3.37 9.77
N ASP A 325 -25.10 -3.26 10.97
CA ASP A 325 -25.20 -4.29 12.00
C ASP A 325 -25.45 -3.72 13.42
N GLY A 326 -26.53 -4.20 14.06
CA GLY A 326 -26.89 -3.73 15.40
C GLY A 326 -27.18 -2.22 15.44
N ASP A 327 -26.34 -1.49 16.18
CA ASP A 327 -26.42 -0.04 16.34
C ASP A 327 -25.69 0.72 15.20
N ASP A 328 -24.86 0.03 14.42
CA ASP A 328 -24.28 0.59 13.22
C ASP A 328 -25.33 0.69 12.11
N THR A 329 -25.64 1.93 11.77
CA THR A 329 -26.61 2.28 10.73
C THR A 329 -26.14 3.41 9.84
N TYR A 330 -24.88 3.82 10.01
CA TYR A 330 -24.28 4.97 9.36
C TYR A 330 -23.27 4.52 8.31
N THR A 331 -23.01 5.40 7.35
CA THR A 331 -21.91 5.24 6.42
C THR A 331 -21.53 6.59 5.83
N ASP A 332 -20.25 6.91 5.86
CA ASP A 332 -19.62 7.92 5.01
C ASP A 332 -19.28 7.37 3.62
N GLY A 333 -19.29 6.05 3.46
CA GLY A 333 -19.09 5.35 2.19
C GLY A 333 -17.63 5.25 1.74
N ASP A 334 -16.74 6.07 2.28
CA ASP A 334 -15.31 6.09 2.01
C ASP A 334 -14.51 6.72 3.17
N ILE A 335 -13.16 6.71 3.07
CA ILE A 335 -12.26 7.20 4.11
C ILE A 335 -12.14 8.73 4.16
N THR A 336 -12.81 9.50 3.30
CA THR A 336 -12.51 10.94 3.10
C THR A 336 -12.56 11.74 4.40
N ASN A 337 -13.63 11.62 5.19
CA ASN A 337 -13.74 12.38 6.45
C ASN A 337 -12.80 11.84 7.54
N ILE A 338 -12.53 10.52 7.51
CA ILE A 338 -11.56 9.89 8.40
C ILE A 338 -10.17 10.47 8.14
N TRP A 339 -9.75 10.44 6.87
CA TRP A 339 -8.47 10.96 6.45
C TRP A 339 -8.36 12.47 6.64
N ASP A 340 -9.42 13.22 6.36
CA ASP A 340 -9.45 14.67 6.57
C ASP A 340 -9.24 15.03 8.05
N THR A 341 -9.83 14.26 8.97
CA THR A 341 -9.60 14.41 10.42
C THR A 341 -8.19 13.99 10.80
N PHE A 342 -7.80 12.78 10.39
CA PHE A 342 -6.50 12.20 10.68
C PHE A 342 -5.35 13.09 10.18
N TYR A 343 -5.45 13.63 8.97
CA TYR A 343 -4.37 14.40 8.36
C TYR A 343 -4.10 15.73 9.08
N HIS A 344 -5.16 16.36 9.59
CA HIS A 344 -5.09 17.72 10.10
C HIS A 344 -4.95 17.81 11.62
N GLN A 345 -4.75 16.68 12.29
CA GLN A 345 -4.67 16.57 13.75
C GLN A 345 -3.52 15.64 14.15
N ASP A 346 -3.13 15.71 15.42
CA ASP A 346 -2.07 14.90 16.04
C ASP A 346 -2.58 14.24 17.33
N ASP A 347 -3.75 13.60 17.24
CA ASP A 347 -4.51 13.05 18.38
C ASP A 347 -3.76 11.91 19.07
N ASN A 348 -3.74 11.92 20.41
CA ASN A 348 -3.07 10.89 21.20
C ASN A 348 -3.95 9.67 21.47
N ASN A 349 -5.26 9.79 21.33
CA ASN A 349 -6.24 8.75 21.60
C ASN A 349 -7.50 8.95 20.74
N PHE A 350 -8.37 7.94 20.72
CA PHE A 350 -9.54 7.96 19.86
C PHE A 350 -10.60 8.99 20.28
N ALA A 351 -10.69 9.33 21.57
CA ALA A 351 -11.60 10.38 22.04
C ALA A 351 -11.22 11.78 21.52
N GLU A 352 -9.91 12.09 21.49
CA GLU A 352 -9.37 13.32 20.88
C GLU A 352 -9.70 13.36 19.39
N TYR A 353 -9.47 12.25 18.67
CA TYR A 353 -9.83 12.13 17.26
C TYR A 353 -11.34 12.35 17.00
N THR A 354 -12.23 11.74 17.80
CA THR A 354 -13.68 11.97 17.66
C THR A 354 -14.07 13.41 17.97
N ALA A 355 -13.43 14.06 18.96
CA ALA A 355 -13.63 15.48 19.21
C ALA A 355 -13.17 16.34 18.02
N ALA A 356 -12.05 15.97 17.40
CA ALA A 356 -11.53 16.66 16.24
C ALA A 356 -12.41 16.48 15.01
N TRP A 357 -12.93 15.28 14.76
CA TRP A 357 -13.93 14.99 13.74
C TRP A 357 -15.11 15.96 13.80
N ILE A 358 -15.68 16.12 14.99
CA ILE A 358 -16.78 17.06 15.26
C ILE A 358 -16.33 18.50 14.99
N SER A 359 -15.13 18.88 15.45
CA SER A 359 -14.60 20.23 15.27
C SER A 359 -14.38 20.61 13.80
N ARG A 360 -14.13 19.62 12.94
CA ARG A 360 -13.98 19.77 11.50
C ARG A 360 -15.30 19.85 10.75
N GLY A 361 -16.42 19.67 11.45
CA GLY A 361 -17.78 19.83 10.91
C GLY A 361 -18.33 18.57 10.25
N HIS A 362 -17.73 17.41 10.50
CA HIS A 362 -18.22 16.13 10.02
C HIS A 362 -19.47 15.67 10.79
N PRO A 363 -20.32 14.80 10.22
CA PRO A 363 -21.57 14.38 10.86
C PRO A 363 -21.34 13.69 12.21
N ILE A 364 -22.22 13.96 13.19
CA ILE A 364 -22.10 13.47 14.57
C ILE A 364 -23.06 12.30 14.83
N ASP A 365 -24.34 12.48 14.46
CA ASP A 365 -25.43 11.55 14.78
C ASP A 365 -25.27 10.14 14.15
N GLY A 366 -24.37 10.02 13.17
CA GLY A 366 -24.09 8.78 12.46
C GLY A 366 -22.99 7.95 13.11
N PRO A 367 -21.75 8.48 13.22
CA PRO A 367 -20.63 7.78 13.85
C PRO A 367 -20.90 7.32 15.29
N ASP A 368 -21.79 7.96 16.04
CA ASP A 368 -22.18 7.51 17.39
C ASP A 368 -22.74 6.07 17.39
N GLY A 369 -23.46 5.67 16.33
CA GLY A 369 -23.95 4.30 16.15
C GLY A 369 -22.81 3.30 15.93
N CYS A 370 -21.88 3.64 15.03
CA CYS A 370 -20.66 2.86 14.75
C CYS A 370 -19.81 2.69 16.02
N LEU A 371 -19.63 3.77 16.79
CA LEU A 371 -18.90 3.75 18.06
C LEU A 371 -19.60 2.86 19.09
N LEU A 372 -20.93 3.02 19.25
CA LEU A 372 -21.71 2.26 20.22
C LEU A 372 -21.74 0.76 19.88
N GLN A 373 -21.86 0.42 18.60
CA GLN A 373 -21.76 -0.94 18.07
C GLN A 373 -20.43 -1.58 18.51
N ASN A 374 -19.35 -0.79 18.45
CA ASN A 374 -18.02 -1.15 18.92
C ASN A 374 -17.78 -0.90 20.41
N THR A 375 -18.83 -0.72 21.21
CA THR A 375 -18.77 -0.57 22.67
C THR A 375 -18.00 0.68 23.17
N ILE A 376 -17.91 1.71 22.32
CA ILE A 376 -17.30 3.00 22.61
C ILE A 376 -18.40 4.05 22.83
N SER A 377 -18.24 4.90 23.84
CA SER A 377 -19.20 5.97 24.16
C SER A 377 -18.48 7.13 24.86
N TYR A 378 -18.70 8.36 24.36
CA TYR A 378 -18.08 9.59 24.86
C TYR A 378 -19.08 10.57 25.47
#